data_AF-A0A7C7PT71-F1
#
_entry.id   AF-A0A7C7PT71-F1
#
_cell.length_a   1.000
_cell.length_b   1.000
_cell.length_c   1.000
_cell.angle_alpha   90.00
_cell.angle_beta   90.00
_cell.angle_gamma   90.00
#
_symmetry.space_group_name_H-M   'P 1'
#
loop_
_entity.id
_entity.type
_entity.pdbx_description
1 polymer ?
#
loop_
_entity_poly.entity_id
_entity_poly.type
_entity_poly.pdbx_seq_one_letter_code
_entity_poly.pdbx_strand_id
1 'polypeptide(L)'
;MLHHIRGKIVGIDEGLLVLDTPVIGFEINVPTRYFKNLKIGEEIFLFLHLQLSEHKIELYGFLTKKEREIFHLLLKVPKLGPKLALSILSMYTPEEILDIVEHTKIEKLVKVPGIGRKTAERIIFELKNGLLKEKRSLYYV
;
A
#
# COMPACT_ATOMS: atom_id res chain seq x y z
N MET A 1 10.07 -13.77 7.25
CA MET A 1 9.33 -12.59 6.75
C MET A 1 9.02 -12.83 5.27
N LEU A 2 7.79 -12.62 4.82
CA LEU A 2 7.44 -12.75 3.39
C LEU A 2 7.80 -11.45 2.66
N HIS A 3 8.82 -11.49 1.82
CA HIS A 3 9.32 -10.29 1.14
C HIS A 3 8.58 -9.99 -0.16
N HIS A 4 8.34 -11.02 -0.96
CA HIS A 4 7.78 -10.90 -2.31
C HIS A 4 7.21 -12.25 -2.75
N ILE A 5 6.46 -12.23 -3.85
CA ILE A 5 5.92 -13.40 -4.53
C ILE A 5 5.94 -13.19 -6.04
N ARG A 6 6.17 -14.27 -6.78
CA ARG A 6 5.91 -14.35 -8.22
C ARG A 6 4.94 -15.51 -8.46
N GLY A 7 3.95 -15.29 -9.32
CA GLY A 7 2.97 -16.32 -9.67
C GLY A 7 2.08 -15.87 -10.82
N LYS A 8 1.21 -16.77 -11.27
CA LYS A 8 0.26 -16.53 -12.34
C LYS A 8 -1.05 -16.01 -11.77
N ILE A 9 -1.62 -14.97 -12.36
CA ILE A 9 -2.93 -14.45 -11.95
C ILE A 9 -4.00 -15.45 -12.38
N VAL A 10 -4.75 -16.00 -11.42
CA VAL A 10 -5.87 -16.92 -11.68
C VAL A 10 -7.22 -16.34 -11.28
N GLY A 11 -7.24 -15.24 -10.53
CA GLY A 11 -8.46 -14.54 -10.15
C GLY A 11 -8.21 -13.07 -9.82
N ILE A 12 -9.22 -12.23 -10.08
CA ILE A 12 -9.27 -10.80 -9.75
C ILE A 12 -10.66 -10.52 -9.20
N ASP A 13 -10.75 -10.02 -7.96
CA ASP A 13 -12.04 -9.74 -7.31
C ASP A 13 -11.93 -8.56 -6.32
N GLU A 14 -12.71 -7.50 -6.50
CA GLU A 14 -12.90 -6.39 -5.54
C GLU A 14 -11.68 -5.87 -4.71
N GLY A 15 -10.47 -5.86 -5.27
CA GLY A 15 -9.25 -5.44 -4.54
C GLY A 15 -8.35 -6.59 -4.11
N LEU A 16 -8.70 -7.81 -4.48
CA LEU A 16 -8.01 -9.06 -4.24
C LEU A 16 -7.47 -9.63 -5.56
N LEU A 17 -6.24 -10.13 -5.52
CA LEU A 17 -5.67 -11.00 -6.55
C LEU A 17 -5.54 -12.41 -5.99
N VAL A 18 -5.90 -13.40 -6.80
CA VAL A 18 -5.57 -14.80 -6.55
C VAL A 18 -4.40 -15.16 -7.45
N LEU A 19 -3.25 -15.45 -6.83
CA LEU A 19 -2.05 -15.90 -7.52
C LEU A 19 -1.86 -17.39 -7.32
N ASP A 20 -1.68 -18.11 -8.42
CA ASP A 20 -1.27 -19.50 -8.39
C ASP A 20 0.25 -19.60 -8.50
N THR A 21 0.83 -20.38 -7.60
CA THR A 21 2.26 -20.74 -7.61
C THR A 21 2.37 -22.26 -7.70
N PRO A 22 3.55 -22.84 -8.02
CA PRO A 22 3.66 -24.29 -8.22
C PRO A 22 3.19 -25.18 -7.06
N VAL A 23 3.06 -24.64 -5.84
CA VAL A 23 2.73 -25.41 -4.63
C VAL A 23 1.45 -24.91 -3.95
N ILE A 24 1.15 -23.62 -4.02
CA ILE A 24 0.05 -23.02 -3.26
C ILE A 24 -0.52 -21.75 -3.93
N GLY A 25 -1.83 -21.57 -3.82
CA GLY A 25 -2.52 -20.34 -4.20
C GLY A 25 -2.52 -19.30 -3.09
N PHE A 26 -2.35 -18.03 -3.44
CA PHE A 26 -2.38 -16.92 -2.49
C PHE A 26 -3.46 -15.91 -2.85
N GLU A 27 -4.25 -15.53 -1.84
CA GLU A 27 -5.11 -14.37 -1.88
C GLU A 27 -4.36 -13.14 -1.36
N ILE A 28 -4.28 -12.08 -2.16
CA ILE A 28 -3.46 -10.90 -1.87
C ILE A 28 -4.27 -9.65 -2.14
N ASN A 29 -4.42 -8.81 -1.11
CA ASN A 29 -5.05 -7.50 -1.24
C ASN A 29 -4.09 -6.55 -1.97
N VAL A 30 -4.58 -5.89 -3.02
CA VAL A 30 -3.78 -4.94 -3.82
C VAL A 30 -4.54 -3.65 -4.06
N PRO A 31 -3.85 -2.53 -4.32
CA PRO A 31 -4.50 -1.30 -4.77
C PRO A 31 -5.39 -1.53 -6.00
N THR A 32 -6.65 -1.09 -5.94
CA THR A 32 -7.63 -1.35 -7.01
C THR A 32 -7.25 -0.72 -8.35
N ARG A 33 -6.40 0.32 -8.34
CA ARG A 33 -5.86 0.94 -9.56
C ARG A 33 -5.04 -0.02 -10.43
N TYR A 34 -4.52 -1.13 -9.87
CA TYR A 34 -3.76 -2.11 -10.64
C TYR A 34 -4.61 -2.83 -11.68
N PHE A 35 -5.90 -3.05 -11.40
CA PHE A 35 -6.76 -3.89 -12.25
C PHE A 35 -6.97 -3.37 -13.66
N LYS A 36 -6.74 -2.07 -13.90
CA LYS A 36 -6.79 -1.51 -15.26
C LYS A 36 -5.78 -2.18 -16.21
N ASN A 37 -4.68 -2.71 -15.67
CA ASN A 37 -3.55 -3.19 -16.45
C ASN A 37 -3.24 -4.69 -16.24
N LEU A 38 -3.99 -5.39 -15.40
CA LEU A 38 -3.74 -6.80 -15.08
C LEU A 38 -4.70 -7.71 -15.83
N LYS A 39 -4.20 -8.86 -16.31
CA LYS A 39 -5.05 -9.89 -16.93
C LYS A 39 -4.85 -11.25 -16.27
N ILE A 40 -5.95 -12.01 -16.19
CA ILE A 40 -5.90 -13.42 -15.81
C ILE A 40 -5.00 -14.16 -16.82
N GLY A 41 -4.12 -15.00 -16.30
CA GLY A 41 -3.18 -15.78 -17.07
C GLY A 41 -1.77 -15.18 -17.16
N GLU A 42 -1.58 -13.91 -16.80
CA GLU A 42 -0.27 -13.27 -16.80
C GLU A 42 0.52 -13.61 -15.53
N GLU A 43 1.86 -13.65 -15.64
CA GLU A 43 2.73 -13.68 -14.46
C GLU A 43 2.90 -12.29 -13.88
N ILE A 44 2.90 -12.21 -12.54
CA ILE A 44 3.11 -10.96 -11.81
C ILE A 44 4.13 -11.16 -10.70
N PHE A 45 4.86 -10.09 -10.38
CA PHE A 45 5.73 -10.00 -9.22
C PHE A 45 5.17 -8.96 -8.26
N LEU A 46 5.01 -9.30 -6.99
CA LEU A 46 4.53 -8.38 -5.95
C LEU A 46 5.48 -8.38 -4.75
N PHE A 47 5.79 -7.18 -4.25
CA PHE A 47 6.33 -7.00 -2.91
C PHE A 47 5.22 -7.17 -1.89
N LEU A 48 5.49 -7.92 -0.82
CA LEU A 48 4.48 -8.27 0.17
C LEU A 48 4.67 -7.55 1.49
N HIS A 49 3.53 -7.28 2.15
CA HIS A 49 3.39 -7.03 3.57
C HIS A 49 2.44 -8.08 4.17
N LEU A 50 2.90 -8.78 5.20
CA LEU A 50 2.10 -9.75 5.95
C LEU A 50 1.52 -9.06 7.19
N GLN A 51 0.20 -8.95 7.25
CA GLN A 51 -0.51 -8.45 8.41
C GLN A 51 -0.98 -9.62 9.27
N LEU A 52 -0.44 -9.72 10.48
CA LEU A 52 -0.87 -10.68 11.49
C LEU A 52 -1.76 -9.97 12.52
N SER A 53 -2.88 -10.59 12.84
CA SER A 53 -3.77 -10.19 13.93
C SER A 53 -4.28 -11.44 14.64
N GLU A 54 -4.92 -11.30 15.80
CA GLU A 54 -5.42 -12.43 16.60
C GLU A 54 -6.43 -13.30 15.85
N HIS A 55 -7.14 -12.75 14.87
CA HIS A 55 -8.25 -13.44 14.20
C HIS A 55 -7.99 -13.77 12.73
N LYS A 56 -6.97 -13.16 12.11
CA LYS A 56 -6.72 -13.33 10.68
C LYS A 56 -5.29 -13.01 10.27
N ILE A 57 -4.90 -13.65 9.19
CA ILE A 57 -3.67 -13.39 8.44
C ILE A 57 -4.08 -12.80 7.09
N GLU A 58 -3.57 -11.61 6.77
CA GLU A 58 -3.86 -10.95 5.50
C GLU A 58 -2.56 -10.61 4.78
N LEU A 59 -2.54 -10.81 3.46
CA LEU A 59 -1.46 -10.39 2.59
C LEU A 59 -1.86 -9.11 1.85
N TYR A 60 -0.90 -8.19 1.75
CA TYR A 60 -0.99 -6.97 0.96
C TYR A 60 0.16 -6.93 -0.04
N GLY A 61 -0.14 -6.67 -1.31
CA GLY A 61 0.78 -6.76 -2.43
C GLY A 61 0.97 -5.44 -3.19
N PHE A 62 2.20 -5.17 -3.60
CA PHE A 62 2.58 -3.93 -4.28
C PHE A 62 3.49 -4.21 -5.49
N LEU A 63 3.31 -3.48 -6.59
CA LEU A 63 4.11 -3.66 -7.80
C LEU A 63 5.54 -3.12 -7.62
N THR A 64 5.71 -2.15 -6.73
CA THR A 64 6.99 -1.49 -6.46
C THR A 64 7.34 -1.51 -4.97
N LYS A 65 8.65 -1.41 -4.66
CA LYS A 65 9.11 -1.27 -3.27
C LYS A 65 8.58 0.03 -2.63
N LYS A 66 8.55 1.11 -3.41
CA LYS A 66 8.11 2.44 -2.98
C LYS A 66 6.66 2.45 -2.51
N GLU A 67 5.76 1.77 -3.22
CA GLU A 67 4.37 1.59 -2.78
C GLU A 67 4.28 0.86 -1.44
N ARG A 68 5.06 -0.21 -1.27
CA ARG A 68 5.11 -0.95 0.01
C ARG A 68 5.67 -0.08 1.15
N GLU A 69 6.71 0.70 0.87
CA GLU A 69 7.31 1.62 1.86
C GLU A 69 6.31 2.67 2.30
N ILE A 70 5.60 3.31 1.36
CA ILE A 70 4.51 4.24 1.68
C ILE A 70 3.42 3.55 2.48
N PHE A 71 3.02 2.33 2.11
CA PHE A 71 2.05 1.56 2.90
C PHE A 71 2.51 1.36 4.34
N HIS A 72 3.77 0.98 4.56
CA HIS A 72 4.33 0.84 5.91
C HIS A 72 4.36 2.17 6.69
N LEU A 73 4.65 3.28 6.02
CA LEU A 73 4.59 4.61 6.65
C LEU A 73 3.16 4.98 7.04
N LEU A 74 2.19 4.70 6.15
CA LEU A 74 0.77 4.90 6.41
C LEU A 74 0.31 4.09 7.64
N LEU A 75 0.74 2.85 7.81
CA LEU A 75 0.39 2.03 8.98
C LEU A 75 0.90 2.59 10.32
N LYS A 76 1.88 3.49 10.31
CA LYS A 76 2.34 4.18 11.53
C LYS A 76 1.38 5.28 11.98
N VAL A 77 0.46 5.71 11.12
CA VAL A 77 -0.55 6.71 11.45
C VAL A 77 -1.56 6.10 12.43
N PRO A 78 -1.76 6.69 13.62
CA PRO A 78 -2.71 6.17 14.59
C PRO A 78 -4.12 6.02 14.00
N LYS A 79 -4.73 4.86 14.23
CA LYS A 79 -6.08 4.50 13.73
C LYS A 79 -6.19 4.38 12.20
N LEU A 80 -5.09 4.42 11.46
CA LEU A 80 -5.08 4.12 10.03
C LEU A 80 -4.77 2.64 9.82
N GLY A 81 -5.82 1.83 9.70
CA GLY A 81 -5.68 0.39 9.45
C GLY A 81 -5.22 0.07 8.02
N PRO A 82 -4.80 -1.19 7.77
CA PRO A 82 -4.35 -1.68 6.45
C PRO A 82 -5.32 -1.37 5.30
N LYS A 83 -6.63 -1.53 5.51
CA LYS A 83 -7.65 -1.25 4.49
C LYS A 83 -7.69 0.22 4.07
N LEU A 84 -7.59 1.15 5.03
CA LEU A 84 -7.53 2.59 4.72
C LEU A 84 -6.19 3.00 4.10
N ALA A 85 -5.08 2.39 4.53
CA ALA A 85 -3.79 2.60 3.87
C ALA A 85 -3.83 2.14 2.39
N LEU A 86 -4.50 1.01 2.12
CA LEU A 86 -4.66 0.48 0.77
C LEU A 86 -5.59 1.35 -0.10
N SER A 87 -6.64 1.95 0.49
CA SER A 87 -7.54 2.84 -0.25
C SER A 87 -6.83 4.13 -0.69
N ILE A 88 -5.91 4.66 0.12
CA ILE A 88 -5.05 5.79 -0.29
C ILE A 88 -4.21 5.41 -1.51
N LEU A 89 -3.52 4.25 -1.47
CA LEU A 89 -2.70 3.77 -2.59
C LEU A 89 -3.53 3.34 -3.81
N SER A 90 -4.83 3.13 -3.64
CA SER A 90 -5.77 2.89 -4.73
C SER A 90 -6.18 4.18 -5.44
N MET A 91 -6.20 5.31 -4.73
CA MET A 91 -6.53 6.62 -5.31
C MET A 91 -5.32 7.39 -5.80
N TYR A 92 -4.17 7.23 -5.16
CA TYR A 92 -2.96 8.02 -5.42
C TYR A 92 -1.74 7.12 -5.62
N THR A 93 -0.93 7.48 -6.61
CA THR A 93 0.41 6.93 -6.81
C THR A 93 1.37 7.39 -5.71
N PRO A 94 2.51 6.71 -5.51
CA PRO A 94 3.57 7.19 -4.62
C PRO A 94 3.98 8.64 -4.87
N GLU A 95 4.10 9.02 -6.14
CA GLU A 95 4.49 10.36 -6.57
C GLU A 95 3.44 11.40 -6.17
N GLU A 96 2.16 11.11 -6.38
CA GLU A 96 1.06 11.99 -5.96
C GLU A 96 0.96 12.11 -4.44
N ILE A 97 1.22 11.02 -3.70
CA ILE A 97 1.25 11.07 -2.22
C ILE A 97 2.37 11.98 -1.74
N LEU A 98 3.56 11.90 -2.34
CA LEU A 98 4.68 12.79 -2.02
C LEU A 98 4.31 14.25 -2.29
N ASP A 99 3.74 14.56 -3.45
CA ASP A 99 3.25 15.90 -3.79
C ASP A 99 2.18 16.40 -2.80
N ILE A 100 1.23 15.54 -2.40
CA ILE A 100 0.21 15.86 -1.40
C ILE A 100 0.85 16.22 -0.05
N VAL A 101 1.86 15.47 0.36
CA VAL A 101 2.57 15.68 1.64
C VAL A 101 3.44 16.93 1.60
N GLU A 102 4.20 17.14 0.52
CA GLU A 102 5.09 18.29 0.35
C GLU A 102 4.32 19.62 0.33
N HIS A 103 3.19 19.65 -0.37
CA HIS A 103 2.36 20.84 -0.52
C HIS A 103 1.18 20.92 0.46
N THR A 104 1.13 20.03 1.46
CA THR A 104 0.06 19.99 2.50
C THR A 104 -1.36 20.01 1.90
N LYS A 105 -1.61 19.23 0.83
CA LYS A 105 -2.89 19.18 0.11
C LYS A 105 -3.94 18.34 0.87
N ILE A 106 -4.31 18.77 2.08
CA ILE A 106 -5.23 18.04 2.99
C ILE A 106 -6.53 17.61 2.29
N GLU A 107 -7.11 18.50 1.48
CA GLU A 107 -8.38 18.27 0.79
C GLU A 107 -8.33 17.08 -0.20
N LYS A 108 -7.15 16.67 -0.68
CA LYS A 108 -6.99 15.46 -1.48
C LYS A 108 -7.19 14.20 -0.63
N LEU A 109 -6.66 14.17 0.58
CA LEU A 109 -6.79 13.00 1.48
C LEU A 109 -8.20 12.89 2.05
N VAL A 110 -8.87 14.02 2.32
CA VAL A 110 -10.28 14.03 2.79
C VAL A 110 -11.25 13.43 1.78
N LYS A 111 -10.90 13.41 0.48
CA LYS A 111 -11.69 12.75 -0.57
C LYS A 111 -11.65 11.23 -0.51
N VAL A 112 -10.71 10.64 0.24
CA VAL A 112 -10.64 9.20 0.42
C VAL A 112 -11.73 8.78 1.41
N PRO A 113 -12.65 7.86 1.04
CA PRO A 113 -13.71 7.41 1.93
C PRO A 113 -13.15 6.90 3.27
N GLY A 114 -13.71 7.40 4.37
CA GLY A 114 -13.26 7.05 5.73
C GLY A 114 -12.11 7.90 6.27
N ILE A 115 -11.58 8.87 5.51
CA ILE A 115 -10.55 9.80 5.98
C ILE A 115 -11.16 11.18 6.27
N GLY A 116 -11.28 11.51 7.55
CA GLY A 116 -11.65 12.86 7.99
C GLY A 116 -10.46 13.82 8.02
N ARG A 117 -10.74 15.13 8.15
CA ARG A 117 -9.72 16.20 8.16
C ARG A 117 -8.59 15.97 9.16
N LYS A 118 -8.93 15.63 10.41
CA LYS A 118 -7.94 15.35 11.47
C LYS A 118 -7.03 14.17 11.13
N THR A 119 -7.58 13.12 10.52
CA THR A 119 -6.80 11.97 10.07
C THR A 119 -5.91 12.36 8.89
N ALA A 120 -6.41 13.13 7.93
CA ALA A 120 -5.64 13.65 6.80
C ALA A 120 -4.44 14.50 7.25
N GLU A 121 -4.64 15.41 8.21
CA GLU A 121 -3.57 16.20 8.82
C GLU A 121 -2.52 15.30 9.48
N ARG A 122 -2.96 14.27 10.20
CA ARG A 122 -2.04 13.31 10.84
C ARG A 122 -1.25 12.50 9.82
N ILE A 123 -1.89 12.06 8.73
CA ILE A 123 -1.23 11.34 7.63
C ILE A 123 -0.08 12.18 7.07
N ILE A 124 -0.34 13.45 6.75
CA ILE A 124 0.68 14.35 6.20
C ILE A 124 1.84 14.53 7.19
N PHE A 125 1.52 14.75 8.47
CA PHE A 125 2.54 14.89 9.51
C PHE A 125 3.45 13.65 9.63
N GLU A 126 2.85 12.46 9.72
CA GLU A 126 3.60 11.21 9.89
C GLU A 126 4.43 10.86 8.65
N LEU A 127 3.87 11.02 7.45
CA LEU A 127 4.59 10.78 6.20
C LEU A 127 5.77 11.75 6.07
N LYS A 128 5.56 13.05 6.33
CA LYS A 128 6.66 14.03 6.30
C LYS A 128 7.78 13.66 7.26
N ASN A 129 7.44 13.27 8.49
CA ASN A 129 8.43 12.83 9.48
C ASN A 129 9.15 11.53 9.06
N GLY A 130 8.41 10.56 8.51
CA GLY A 130 8.97 9.30 8.01
C GLY A 130 9.96 9.50 6.86
N LEU A 131 9.57 10.28 5.86
CA LEU A 131 10.40 10.60 4.69
C LEU A 131 11.65 11.41 5.06
N LEU A 132 11.55 12.31 6.05
CA LEU A 132 12.71 13.06 6.56
C LEU A 132 13.72 12.15 7.27
N LYS A 133 13.26 11.12 8.01
CA LYS A 133 14.15 10.14 8.63
C LYS A 133 14.88 9.30 7.59
N GLU A 134 14.19 8.90 6.54
CA GLU A 134 14.77 8.12 5.45
C GLU A 134 15.85 8.90 4.69
N LYS A 135 15.58 10.17 4.34
CA LYS A 135 16.60 11.06 3.77
C LYS A 135 17.81 11.22 4.68
N ARG A 136 17.60 11.40 6.00
CA ARG A 136 18.71 11.49 6.97
C ARG A 136 19.56 10.23 7.00
N SER A 137 18.98 9.04 6.86
CA SER A 137 19.74 7.78 6.84
C SER A 137 20.69 7.65 5.64
N LEU A 138 20.42 8.35 4.53
CA LEU A 138 21.31 8.40 3.36
C LEU A 138 22.50 9.37 3.52
N TYR A 139 22.48 10.27 4.51
CA TYR A 139 23.58 11.23 4.78
C TYR A 139 24.55 10.75 5.86
N TYR A 140 24.33 9.57 6.44
CA TYR A 140 25.19 8.97 7.48
C TYR A 140 25.81 7.63 7.05
N VAL A 141 25.90 7.37 5.74
CA VAL A 141 26.66 6.25 5.17
C VAL A 141 27.82 6.79 4.35
#